data_AF-A0A7S3X572-F1
#
_entry.id   AF-A0A7S3X572-F1
#
_cell.length_a   1.000
_cell.length_b   1.000
_cell.length_c   1.000
_cell.angle_alpha   90.00
_cell.angle_beta   90.00
_cell.angle_gamma   90.00
#
_symmetry.space_group_name_H-M   'P 1'
#
loop_
_entity.id
_entity.type
_entity.pdbx_description
1 polymer ?
#
loop_
_entity_poly.entity_id
_entity_poly.type
_entity_poly.pdbx_seq_one_letter_code
_entity_poly.pdbx_strand_id
1 'polypeptide(L)'
;LLPPQQQHIFLVVGVPGSGKDSVIKRYLRTLDIPLLDASADLVKEYLAAWGSDELSQRVRENNRLHGPGKHLLHAQYLHRESILLIDQVVERALEEGRSIMLEKTLHDNEHVLTHARKFRERGCKVH
;
A
#
# COMPACT_ATOMS: atom_id res chain seq x y z
N LEU A 1 -2.28 7.65 31.45
CA LEU A 1 -2.72 7.31 30.08
C LEU A 1 -2.01 8.27 29.16
N LEU A 2 -1.14 7.78 28.27
CA LEU A 2 -0.54 8.64 27.24
C LEU A 2 -1.71 9.25 26.42
N PRO A 3 -1.61 10.52 25.99
CA PRO A 3 -2.63 11.10 25.13
C PRO A 3 -2.82 10.19 23.91
N PRO A 4 -4.05 10.06 23.38
CA PRO A 4 -4.28 9.30 22.16
C PRO A 4 -3.35 9.87 21.09
N GLN A 5 -2.39 9.05 20.64
CA GLN A 5 -1.49 9.44 19.55
C GLN A 5 -2.38 9.78 18.36
N GLN A 6 -2.28 11.00 17.85
CA GLN A 6 -3.03 11.41 16.67
C GLN A 6 -2.71 10.42 15.54
N GLN A 7 -3.72 9.82 14.93
CA GLN A 7 -3.51 8.89 13.82
C GLN A 7 -3.20 9.66 12.55
N HIS A 8 -2.08 9.35 11.88
CA HIS A 8 -1.65 10.00 10.65
C HIS A 8 -1.90 9.09 9.44
N ILE A 9 -2.48 9.65 8.38
CA ILE A 9 -2.67 8.96 7.11
C ILE A 9 -1.92 9.73 6.03
N PHE A 10 -0.91 9.10 5.43
CA PHE A 10 -0.12 9.67 4.33
C PHE A 10 -0.62 9.09 3.01
N LEU A 11 -1.26 9.91 2.19
CA LEU A 11 -1.74 9.50 0.88
C LEU A 11 -0.65 9.75 -0.17
N VAL A 12 0.04 8.69 -0.56
CA VAL A 12 1.10 8.76 -1.57
C VAL A 12 0.48 8.55 -2.94
N VAL A 13 0.45 9.63 -3.73
CA VAL A 13 -0.28 9.68 -4.99
C VAL A 13 0.66 10.01 -6.15
N GLY A 14 0.46 9.35 -7.29
CA GLY A 14 1.00 9.81 -8.56
C GLY A 14 0.93 8.78 -9.67
N VAL A 15 1.44 9.16 -10.85
CA VAL A 15 1.31 8.37 -12.08
C VAL A 15 2.24 7.14 -12.10
N PRO A 16 1.89 6.06 -12.82
CA PRO A 16 2.79 4.92 -12.99
C PRO A 16 4.17 5.35 -13.51
N GLY A 17 5.25 4.78 -12.95
CA GLY A 17 6.63 5.09 -13.35
C GLY A 17 7.24 6.35 -12.75
N SER A 18 6.51 7.16 -11.97
CA SER A 18 7.02 8.43 -11.42
C SER A 18 7.99 8.31 -10.24
N GLY A 19 8.45 7.10 -9.88
CA GLY A 19 9.44 6.91 -8.81
C GLY A 19 8.99 7.28 -7.39
N LYS A 20 7.68 7.30 -7.14
CA LYS A 20 7.04 7.65 -5.85
C LYS A 20 7.62 6.85 -4.68
N ASP A 21 7.83 5.56 -4.94
CA ASP A 21 8.29 4.59 -3.96
C ASP A 21 9.66 4.90 -3.39
N SER A 22 10.58 5.40 -4.22
CA SER A 22 11.98 5.54 -3.83
C SER A 22 12.22 6.78 -2.95
N VAL A 23 11.50 7.88 -3.21
CA VAL A 23 11.73 9.16 -2.53
C VAL A 23 10.76 9.36 -1.37
N ILE A 24 9.46 9.13 -1.57
CA ILE A 24 8.44 9.44 -0.57
C ILE A 24 8.47 8.42 0.57
N LYS A 25 8.55 7.11 0.28
CA LYS A 25 8.64 6.09 1.34
C LYS A 25 9.90 6.28 2.19
N ARG A 26 11.02 6.71 1.57
CA ARG A 26 12.26 7.00 2.28
C ARG A 26 12.13 8.19 3.22
N TYR A 27 11.49 9.28 2.76
CA TYR A 27 11.20 10.43 3.61
C TYR A 27 10.26 10.08 4.75
N LEU A 28 9.17 9.35 4.47
CA LEU A 28 8.20 8.96 5.48
C LEU A 28 8.81 8.09 6.59
N ARG A 29 9.80 7.24 6.26
CA ARG A 29 10.60 6.49 7.25
C ARG A 29 11.49 7.35 8.15
N THR A 30 11.77 8.60 7.78
CA THR A 30 12.48 9.55 8.65
C THR A 30 11.56 10.26 9.62
N LEU A 31 10.24 10.19 9.40
CA LEU A 31 9.28 10.61 10.40
C LEU A 31 9.31 9.54 11.50
N ASP A 32 9.59 9.93 12.74
CA ASP A 32 9.59 9.04 13.91
C ASP A 32 8.14 8.62 14.29
N ILE A 33 7.41 8.13 13.30
CA ILE A 33 6.02 7.73 13.33
C ILE A 33 5.99 6.27 12.87
N PRO A 34 5.47 5.34 13.68
CA PRO A 34 5.26 3.97 13.25
C PRO A 34 4.21 3.93 12.12
N LEU A 35 4.66 3.69 10.89
CA LEU A 35 3.81 3.65 9.70
C LEU A 35 3.60 2.22 9.22
N LEU A 36 2.32 1.85 9.01
CA LEU A 36 1.97 0.67 8.23
C LEU A 36 1.99 1.03 6.73
N ASP A 37 2.83 0.35 5.95
CA ASP A 37 2.83 0.44 4.49
C ASP A 37 1.65 -0.36 3.92
N ALA A 38 0.61 0.34 3.50
CA ALA A 38 -0.58 -0.22 2.86
C ALA A 38 -0.51 -0.01 1.34
N SER A 39 0.42 -0.72 0.68
CA SER A 39 0.57 -0.70 -0.78
C SER A 39 0.12 -2.02 -1.41
N ALA A 40 -0.64 -1.90 -2.50
CA ALA A 40 -1.13 -3.06 -3.24
C ALA A 40 0.01 -3.91 -3.81
N ASP A 41 1.13 -3.28 -4.16
CA ASP A 41 2.31 -3.98 -4.68
C ASP A 41 2.98 -4.86 -3.61
N LEU A 42 3.03 -4.44 -2.35
CA LEU A 42 3.49 -5.31 -1.25
C LEU A 42 2.59 -6.54 -1.06
N VAL A 43 1.27 -6.37 -1.18
CA VAL A 43 0.33 -7.51 -1.10
C VAL A 43 0.59 -8.50 -2.25
N LYS A 44 0.81 -7.99 -3.46
CA LYS A 44 1.16 -8.84 -4.61
C LYS A 44 2.49 -9.56 -4.38
N GLU A 45 3.50 -8.89 -3.85
CA GLU A 45 4.79 -9.53 -3.52
C GLU A 45 4.62 -10.63 -2.48
N TYR A 46 3.81 -10.39 -1.43
CA TYR A 46 3.53 -11.39 -0.41
C TYR A 46 2.80 -12.61 -0.98
N LEU A 47 1.75 -12.40 -1.78
CA LEU A 47 1.02 -13.49 -2.43
C LEU A 47 1.93 -14.26 -3.38
N ALA A 48 2.80 -13.59 -4.15
CA ALA A 48 3.78 -14.28 -4.99
C ALA A 48 4.78 -15.10 -4.17
N ALA A 49 5.23 -14.60 -3.03
CA ALA A 49 6.21 -15.28 -2.18
C ALA A 49 5.63 -16.53 -1.50
N TRP A 50 4.36 -16.49 -1.09
CA TRP A 50 3.78 -17.50 -0.20
C TRP A 50 2.61 -18.29 -0.81
N GLY A 51 2.08 -17.86 -1.94
CA GLY A 51 0.96 -18.52 -2.62
C GLY A 51 1.35 -19.90 -3.12
N SER A 52 0.45 -20.87 -2.95
CA SER A 52 0.62 -22.24 -3.44
C SER A 52 0.10 -22.46 -4.86
N ASP A 53 -0.61 -21.47 -5.43
CA ASP A 53 -1.16 -21.53 -6.77
C ASP A 53 -0.07 -21.50 -7.86
N GLU A 54 -0.44 -21.94 -9.07
CA GLU A 54 0.46 -22.05 -10.21
C GLU A 54 1.14 -20.71 -10.56
N LEU A 55 0.43 -19.59 -10.43
CA LEU A 55 0.97 -18.29 -10.80
C LEU A 55 2.03 -17.84 -9.81
N SER A 56 1.77 -17.97 -8.51
CA SER A 56 2.74 -17.70 -7.45
C SER A 56 4.00 -18.55 -7.61
N GLN A 57 3.86 -19.84 -7.95
CA GLN A 57 4.99 -20.72 -8.25
C GLN A 57 5.80 -20.24 -9.46
N ARG A 58 5.12 -19.89 -10.57
CA ARG A 58 5.78 -19.35 -11.77
C ARG A 58 6.54 -18.06 -11.49
N VAL A 59 5.99 -17.16 -10.68
CA VAL A 59 6.68 -15.92 -10.28
C VAL A 59 7.94 -16.23 -9.48
N ARG A 60 7.88 -17.16 -8.52
CA ARG A 60 9.07 -17.56 -7.75
C ARG A 60 10.15 -18.17 -8.62
N GLU A 61 9.78 -19.07 -9.54
CA GLU A 61 10.72 -19.67 -10.48
C GLU A 61 11.36 -18.60 -11.37
N ASN A 62 10.58 -17.63 -11.84
CA ASN A 62 11.10 -16.58 -12.68
C ASN A 62 12.00 -15.59 -11.92
N ASN A 63 11.63 -15.22 -10.69
CA ASN A 63 12.46 -14.42 -9.79
C ASN A 63 13.80 -15.13 -9.51
N ARG A 64 13.79 -16.46 -9.37
CA ARG A 64 15.00 -17.29 -9.22
C ARG A 64 15.92 -17.18 -10.44
N LEU A 65 15.35 -17.10 -11.65
CA LEU A 65 16.10 -17.03 -12.92
C LEU A 65 16.57 -15.61 -13.28
N HIS A 66 15.82 -14.57 -12.94
CA HIS A 66 16.02 -13.22 -13.49
C HIS A 66 16.16 -12.09 -12.47
N GLY A 67 16.03 -12.42 -11.18
CA GLY A 67 16.00 -11.47 -10.07
C GLY A 67 14.59 -10.91 -9.80
N PRO A 68 14.37 -10.32 -8.61
CA PRO A 68 13.07 -9.79 -8.20
C PRO A 68 12.64 -8.56 -9.02
N GLY A 69 11.33 -8.31 -9.08
CA GLY A 69 10.76 -7.03 -9.54
C GLY A 69 10.61 -6.85 -11.06
N LYS A 70 10.87 -7.87 -11.87
CA LYS A 70 10.83 -7.76 -13.36
C LYS A 70 9.50 -8.13 -14.01
N HIS A 71 8.41 -8.38 -13.27
CA HIS A 71 7.23 -9.06 -13.84
C HIS A 71 5.90 -8.28 -13.75
N LEU A 72 5.36 -7.95 -14.93
CA LEU A 72 3.99 -7.44 -15.16
C LEU A 72 2.89 -8.50 -14.93
N LEU A 73 3.24 -9.79 -14.97
CA LEU A 73 2.29 -10.90 -14.86
C LEU A 73 1.48 -10.84 -13.56
N HIS A 74 2.13 -10.67 -12.41
CA HIS A 74 1.41 -10.61 -11.13
C HIS A 74 0.61 -9.32 -10.96
N ALA A 75 1.11 -8.22 -11.54
CA ALA A 75 0.49 -6.90 -11.43
C ALA A 75 -0.89 -6.83 -12.05
N GLN A 76 -1.13 -7.58 -13.14
CA GLN A 76 -2.42 -7.61 -13.83
C GLN A 76 -3.39 -8.60 -13.20
N TYR A 77 -2.94 -9.80 -12.86
CA TYR A 77 -3.82 -10.86 -12.35
C TYR A 77 -4.32 -10.62 -10.93
N LEU A 78 -3.48 -10.12 -10.03
CA LEU A 78 -3.86 -9.87 -8.64
C LEU A 78 -4.27 -8.43 -8.37
N HIS A 79 -4.49 -7.63 -9.42
CA HIS A 79 -4.80 -6.22 -9.24
C HIS A 79 -6.07 -6.03 -8.38
N ARG A 80 -7.14 -6.76 -8.69
CA ARG A 80 -8.41 -6.64 -7.99
C ARG A 80 -8.32 -7.13 -6.56
N GLU A 81 -7.70 -8.29 -6.35
CA GLU A 81 -7.52 -8.94 -5.05
C GLU A 81 -6.64 -8.09 -4.14
N SER A 82 -5.55 -7.53 -4.67
CA SER A 82 -4.66 -6.65 -3.91
C SER A 82 -5.34 -5.36 -3.47
N ILE A 83 -6.23 -4.77 -4.29
CA ILE A 83 -7.03 -3.61 -3.88
C ILE A 83 -7.96 -3.98 -2.72
N LEU A 84 -8.71 -5.07 -2.85
CA LEU A 84 -9.65 -5.51 -1.81
C LEU A 84 -8.94 -5.81 -0.48
N LEU A 85 -7.80 -6.50 -0.53
CA LEU A 85 -7.01 -6.80 0.66
C LEU A 85 -6.43 -5.54 1.29
N ILE A 86 -5.95 -4.58 0.49
CA ILE A 86 -5.48 -3.29 1.03
C ILE A 86 -6.59 -2.53 1.71
N ASP A 87 -7.79 -2.48 1.14
CA ASP A 87 -8.90 -1.79 1.79
C ASP A 87 -9.25 -2.44 3.15
N GLN A 88 -9.19 -3.78 3.27
CA GLN A 88 -9.36 -4.47 4.56
C GLN A 88 -8.23 -4.18 5.55
N VAL A 89 -6.98 -4.15 5.08
CA VAL A 89 -5.82 -3.80 5.91
C VAL A 89 -5.93 -2.37 6.43
N VAL A 90 -6.37 -1.43 5.58
CA VAL A 90 -6.60 -0.03 5.95
C VAL A 90 -7.71 0.07 7.01
N GLU A 91 -8.87 -0.56 6.81
CA GLU A 91 -9.96 -0.54 7.79
C GLU A 91 -9.51 -1.06 9.16
N ARG A 92 -8.85 -2.22 9.19
CA ARG A 92 -8.33 -2.79 10.42
C ARG A 92 -7.29 -1.90 11.10
N ALA A 93 -6.37 -1.32 10.32
CA ALA A 93 -5.37 -0.39 10.85
C ALA A 93 -6.00 0.89 11.41
N LEU A 94 -7.11 1.34 10.83
CA LEU A 94 -7.90 2.45 11.38
C LEU A 94 -8.51 2.09 12.73
N GLU A 95 -9.14 0.92 12.83
CA GLU A 95 -9.72 0.39 14.08
C GLU A 95 -8.66 0.21 15.19
N GLU A 96 -7.45 -0.21 14.82
CA GLU A 96 -6.31 -0.39 15.73
C GLU A 96 -5.57 0.93 16.07
N GLY A 97 -6.00 2.08 15.51
CA GLY A 97 -5.39 3.38 15.78
C GLY A 97 -3.98 3.55 15.18
N ARG A 98 -3.61 2.75 14.17
CA ARG A 98 -2.28 2.77 13.54
C ARG A 98 -2.16 3.88 12.50
N SER A 99 -1.01 4.54 12.44
CA SER A 99 -0.73 5.47 11.32
C SER A 99 -0.40 4.68 10.05
N ILE A 100 -0.89 5.17 8.90
CA ILE A 100 -0.87 4.42 7.63
C ILE A 100 -0.22 5.28 6.55
N MET A 101 0.60 4.64 5.72
CA MET A 101 0.98 5.14 4.41
C MET A 101 0.18 4.37 3.36
N LEU A 102 -0.69 5.06 2.64
CA LEU A 102 -1.57 4.48 1.63
C LEU A 102 -1.13 4.93 0.24
N GLU A 103 -0.69 3.99 -0.58
CA GLU A 103 -0.32 4.25 -1.96
C GLU A 103 -1.53 4.15 -2.89
N LYS A 104 -1.76 5.17 -3.71
CA LYS A 104 -2.80 5.18 -4.74
C LYS A 104 -2.22 5.70 -6.05
N THR A 105 -2.50 4.99 -7.15
CA THR A 105 -2.17 5.47 -8.48
C THR A 105 -3.15 6.58 -8.89
N LEU A 106 -2.62 7.69 -9.37
CA LEU A 106 -3.44 8.81 -9.85
C LEU A 106 -4.01 8.49 -11.22
N HIS A 107 -5.14 7.80 -11.25
CA HIS A 107 -5.96 7.63 -12.45
C HIS A 107 -7.08 8.67 -12.52
N ASP A 108 -7.65 9.00 -11.36
CA ASP A 108 -8.70 9.99 -11.17
C ASP A 108 -8.55 10.62 -9.77
N ASN A 109 -8.70 11.95 -9.70
CA ASN A 109 -8.58 12.72 -8.47
C ASN A 109 -9.74 12.45 -7.50
N GLU A 110 -10.93 12.12 -8.01
CA GLU A 110 -12.13 11.96 -7.16
C GLU A 110 -11.99 10.79 -6.18
N HIS A 111 -11.41 9.68 -6.65
CA HIS A 111 -11.16 8.50 -5.82
C HIS A 111 -10.23 8.82 -4.63
N VAL A 112 -9.14 9.56 -4.86
CA VAL A 112 -8.19 9.96 -3.80
C VAL A 112 -8.87 10.89 -2.78
N LEU A 113 -9.64 11.87 -3.26
CA LEU A 113 -10.33 12.82 -2.39
C LEU A 113 -11.41 12.15 -1.53
N THR A 114 -12.06 11.10 -2.06
CA THR A 114 -13.05 10.31 -1.33
C THR A 114 -12.41 9.60 -0.13
N HIS A 115 -11.25 8.97 -0.32
CA HIS A 115 -10.48 8.38 0.79
C HIS A 115 -10.05 9.44 1.81
N ALA A 116 -9.54 10.59 1.36
CA ALA A 116 -9.12 11.67 2.24
C ALA A 116 -10.26 12.21 3.13
N ARG A 117 -11.48 12.38 2.58
CA ARG A 117 -12.67 12.80 3.34
C ARG A 117 -13.04 11.77 4.39
N LYS A 118 -13.12 10.49 4.00
CA LYS A 118 -13.44 9.38 4.91
C LYS A 118 -12.49 9.31 6.11
N PHE A 119 -11.19 9.49 5.91
CA PHE A 119 -10.23 9.47 7.01
C PHE A 119 -10.36 10.69 7.93
N ARG A 120 -10.64 11.89 7.37
CA ARG A 120 -10.88 13.09 8.18
C ARG A 120 -12.14 12.98 9.04
N GLU A 121 -13.21 12.41 8.50
CA GLU A 121 -14.46 12.13 9.25
C GLU A 121 -14.22 11.18 10.43
N ARG A 122 -13.22 10.31 10.34
CA ARG A 122 -12.76 9.44 11.42
C ARG A 122 -11.76 10.10 12.39
N GLY A 123 -11.52 11.41 12.26
CA GLY A 123 -10.61 12.16 13.14
C GLY A 123 -9.12 11.98 12.85
N CYS A 124 -8.76 11.36 11.72
CA CYS A 124 -7.36 11.19 11.32
C CYS A 124 -6.75 12.49 10.78
N LYS A 125 -5.44 12.67 10.97
CA LYS A 125 -4.66 13.71 10.28
C LYS A 125 -4.20 13.20 8.92
N VAL A 126 -4.81 13.70 7.85
CA VAL A 126 -4.50 13.29 6.47
C VAL A 126 -3.46 14.23 5.86
N HIS A 127 -2.40 13.66 5.28
CA HIS A 127 -1.29 14.32 4.57
C HIS A 127 -1.27 13.93 3.11
#